data_AF-A0A9D9Z199-F1
#
_entry.id   AF-A0A9D9Z199-F1
#
_cell.length_a   1.000
_cell.length_b   1.000
_cell.length_c   1.000
_cell.angle_alpha   90.00
_cell.angle_beta   90.00
_cell.angle_gamma   90.00
#
_symmetry.space_group_name_H-M   'P 1'
#
loop_
_entity.id
_entity.type
_entity.pdbx_description
1 polymer ?
#
loop_
_entity_poly.entity_id
_entity_poly.type
_entity_poly.pdbx_seq_one_letter_code
_entity_poly.pdbx_strand_id
1 'polypeptide(L)'
;MKKFIIIFKHEFKVFAMNKTFIVLTILGPFFLFAISILPSILTTNITKAVTLVVSGDPVNIVDLVTASLKQTSIKVLNEDQFIELLNSNKKYRDNKNIQEKIDIARNKNDRNAMVSLFDFATSSKIIDGYLYLNADVMQSNKVELVLKDVADFTTVGTVQYVLQQVLSSLRLVENGMDPGLVQKLVVQPEIIVKQISEKGKIKQDFLTVLMTGIGFSLLVYMTILLYGQSIGRAVLTEKTSKTIEVLLSSTKPLNILYGKIFGQGIAALLQYFIWISMGLVFLKFIGPLVNVNFSLPFQIEYLAYLIIFFLLGFFLYAALYSIAGAASDDQQNLDQLAWPFIIFLIIPLVMISPIVTNSSSPLVVAMSLFPMTSPIVMFVRIISSTVSISEIILSISLLLVFIIISMLIASRIFPIGILMSGRKFSFKDIKTWLKG
;
A
#
# COMPACT_ATOMS: atom_id res chain seq x y z
N MET A 1 -39.55 19.44 10.76
CA MET A 1 -39.22 18.13 10.15
C MET A 1 -39.47 18.09 8.64
N LYS A 2 -40.64 18.48 8.10
CA LYS A 2 -40.91 18.46 6.63
C LYS A 2 -39.84 19.18 5.77
N LYS A 3 -39.38 20.36 6.19
CA LYS A 3 -38.35 21.14 5.46
C LYS A 3 -36.98 20.45 5.41
N PHE A 4 -36.55 19.82 6.52
CA PHE A 4 -35.31 19.04 6.55
C PHE A 4 -35.35 17.87 5.56
N ILE A 5 -36.46 17.12 5.53
CA ILE A 5 -36.60 15.96 4.65
C ILE A 5 -36.53 16.36 3.17
N ILE A 6 -37.10 17.52 2.81
CA ILE A 6 -37.04 18.04 1.44
C ILE A 6 -35.59 18.37 1.04
N ILE A 7 -34.86 19.09 1.90
CA ILE A 7 -33.45 19.43 1.67
C ILE A 7 -32.62 18.17 1.58
N PHE A 8 -32.78 17.25 2.53
CA PHE A 8 -32.10 15.96 2.55
C PHE A 8 -32.29 15.19 1.23
N LYS A 9 -33.53 15.05 0.74
CA LYS A 9 -33.82 14.36 -0.52
C LYS A 9 -33.20 15.07 -1.72
N HIS A 10 -33.26 16.41 -1.73
CA HIS A 10 -32.66 17.22 -2.78
C HIS A 10 -31.14 17.01 -2.81
N GLU A 11 -30.46 17.15 -1.68
CA GLU A 11 -29.00 17.00 -1.56
C GLU A 11 -28.54 15.59 -1.93
N PHE A 12 -29.26 14.56 -1.47
CA PHE A 12 -29.01 13.18 -1.91
C PHE A 12 -29.08 13.04 -3.43
N LYS A 13 -30.15 13.56 -4.05
CA LYS A 13 -30.36 13.45 -5.50
C LYS A 13 -29.27 14.20 -6.28
N VAL A 14 -28.96 15.44 -5.89
CA VAL A 14 -27.93 16.27 -6.54
C VAL A 14 -26.57 15.57 -6.47
N PHE A 15 -26.23 15.01 -5.32
CA PHE A 15 -24.95 14.33 -5.13
C PHE A 15 -24.89 12.99 -5.87
N ALA A 16 -25.90 12.13 -5.69
CA ALA A 16 -25.94 10.79 -6.31
C ALA A 16 -26.04 10.83 -7.85
N MET A 17 -26.62 11.90 -8.42
CA MET A 17 -26.69 12.10 -9.86
C MET A 17 -25.48 12.88 -10.42
N ASN A 18 -24.54 13.30 -9.57
CA ASN A 18 -23.35 13.99 -10.03
C ASN A 18 -22.49 13.05 -10.89
N LYS A 19 -22.05 13.52 -12.07
CA LYS A 19 -21.18 12.76 -12.97
C LYS A 19 -19.93 12.25 -12.26
N THR A 20 -19.31 13.09 -11.43
CA THR A 20 -18.11 12.70 -10.67
C THR A 20 -18.40 11.56 -9.70
N PHE A 21 -19.55 11.61 -9.01
CA PHE A 21 -19.97 10.54 -8.09
C PHE A 21 -20.21 9.22 -8.84
N ILE A 22 -20.94 9.26 -9.96
CA ILE A 22 -21.22 8.06 -10.77
C ILE A 22 -19.92 7.44 -11.29
N VAL A 23 -19.03 8.28 -11.84
CA VAL A 23 -17.73 7.83 -12.37
C VAL A 23 -16.87 7.22 -11.27
N LEU A 24 -16.74 7.87 -10.12
CA LEU A 24 -15.98 7.34 -8.97
C LEU A 24 -16.60 6.07 -8.38
N THR A 25 -17.94 5.98 -8.38
CA THR A 25 -18.65 4.80 -7.90
C THR A 25 -18.37 3.59 -8.78
N ILE A 26 -18.34 3.78 -10.10
CA ILE A 26 -18.11 2.68 -11.05
C ILE A 26 -16.61 2.35 -11.16
N LEU A 27 -15.74 3.34 -11.31
CA LEU A 27 -14.29 3.13 -11.48
C LEU A 27 -13.56 2.80 -10.18
N GLY A 28 -14.06 3.26 -9.03
CA GLY A 28 -13.41 3.07 -7.73
C GLY A 28 -13.04 1.62 -7.41
N PRO A 29 -13.96 0.64 -7.57
CA PRO A 29 -13.65 -0.76 -7.35
C PRO A 29 -12.58 -1.26 -8.32
N PHE A 30 -12.67 -0.92 -9.62
CA PHE A 30 -11.64 -1.32 -10.59
C PHE A 30 -10.27 -0.74 -10.26
N PHE A 31 -10.21 0.50 -9.78
CA PHE A 31 -8.97 1.12 -9.33
C PHE A 31 -8.38 0.41 -8.11
N LEU A 32 -9.23 0.07 -7.12
CA LEU A 32 -8.80 -0.71 -5.96
C LEU A 32 -8.33 -2.11 -6.36
N PHE A 33 -9.07 -2.80 -7.24
CA PHE A 33 -8.64 -4.10 -7.77
C PHE A 33 -7.34 -4.00 -8.55
N ALA A 34 -7.18 -2.97 -9.37
CA ALA A 34 -5.93 -2.71 -10.05
C ALA A 34 -4.81 -2.54 -9.02
N ILE A 35 -4.95 -1.70 -7.99
CA ILE A 35 -3.91 -1.55 -6.96
C ILE A 35 -3.64 -2.85 -6.19
N SER A 36 -4.67 -3.65 -5.91
CA SER A 36 -4.51 -4.90 -5.15
C SER A 36 -3.95 -6.05 -5.99
N ILE A 37 -4.15 -6.06 -7.31
CA ILE A 37 -3.73 -7.17 -8.19
C ILE A 37 -2.48 -6.80 -9.00
N LEU A 38 -2.32 -5.53 -9.35
CA LEU A 38 -1.22 -5.03 -10.18
C LEU A 38 0.14 -5.38 -9.57
N PRO A 39 0.41 -5.23 -8.26
CA PRO A 39 1.64 -5.71 -7.67
C PRO A 39 1.85 -7.22 -7.88
N SER A 40 0.82 -8.06 -7.76
CA SER A 40 0.93 -9.52 -8.00
C SER A 40 1.19 -9.85 -9.48
N ILE A 41 0.61 -9.09 -10.41
CA ILE A 41 0.88 -9.21 -11.86
C ILE A 41 2.27 -8.65 -12.20
N LEU A 42 2.71 -7.60 -11.51
CA LEU A 42 4.02 -7.00 -11.70
C LEU A 42 5.10 -7.89 -11.09
N THR A 43 4.88 -8.51 -9.92
CA THR A 43 5.85 -9.43 -9.30
C THR A 43 5.99 -10.71 -10.10
N THR A 44 4.91 -11.22 -10.70
CA THR A 44 5.02 -12.34 -11.67
C THR A 44 5.86 -11.93 -12.88
N ASN A 45 5.81 -10.68 -13.35
CA ASN A 45 6.68 -10.18 -14.43
C ASN A 45 8.08 -9.71 -13.98
N ILE A 46 8.33 -9.53 -12.68
CA ILE A 46 9.68 -9.27 -12.11
C ILE A 46 10.52 -10.56 -12.11
N THR A 47 9.92 -11.73 -12.37
CA THR A 47 10.68 -12.93 -12.80
C THR A 47 11.21 -12.82 -14.24
N LYS A 48 11.69 -11.64 -14.67
CA LYS A 48 12.74 -11.66 -15.70
C LYS A 48 13.91 -12.38 -15.05
N ALA A 49 14.18 -13.60 -15.51
CA ALA A 49 15.26 -14.40 -14.99
C ALA A 49 16.56 -13.57 -15.05
N VAL A 50 17.03 -13.13 -13.89
CA VAL A 50 18.24 -12.33 -13.74
C VAL A 50 19.35 -13.13 -14.39
N THR A 51 19.96 -12.59 -15.43
CA THR A 51 21.03 -13.28 -16.14
C THR A 51 22.33 -12.99 -15.42
N LEU A 52 22.76 -13.99 -14.64
CA LEU A 52 23.92 -13.91 -13.78
C LEU A 52 25.04 -14.79 -14.34
N VAL A 53 26.24 -14.22 -14.48
CA VAL A 53 27.43 -15.00 -14.86
C VAL A 53 28.15 -15.45 -13.59
N VAL A 54 28.42 -16.75 -13.45
CA VAL A 54 29.22 -17.27 -12.32
C VAL A 54 30.59 -17.64 -12.85
N SER A 55 31.62 -17.11 -12.20
CA SER A 55 33.02 -17.24 -12.61
C SER A 55 33.91 -17.26 -11.38
N GLY A 56 35.07 -17.89 -11.47
CA GLY A 56 36.04 -17.93 -10.37
C GLY A 56 36.84 -19.23 -10.27
N ASP A 57 37.55 -19.35 -9.16
CA ASP A 57 38.43 -20.47 -8.82
C ASP A 57 38.10 -20.85 -7.36
N PRO A 58 37.88 -22.13 -6.97
CA PRO A 58 37.99 -23.38 -7.75
C PRO A 58 36.81 -23.68 -8.66
N VAL A 59 37.10 -24.18 -9.87
CA VAL A 59 36.13 -24.55 -10.92
C VAL A 59 35.05 -25.50 -10.40
N ASN A 60 35.42 -26.46 -9.54
CA ASN A 60 34.46 -27.39 -8.94
C ASN A 60 33.40 -26.69 -8.08
N ILE A 61 33.76 -25.60 -7.39
CA ILE A 61 32.81 -24.81 -6.58
C ILE A 61 31.92 -23.98 -7.49
N VAL A 62 32.50 -23.37 -8.54
CA VAL A 62 31.76 -22.63 -9.57
C VAL A 62 30.68 -23.49 -10.21
N ASP A 63 30.99 -24.73 -10.57
CA ASP A 63 30.04 -25.65 -11.20
C ASP A 63 28.90 -26.06 -10.25
N LEU A 64 29.21 -26.35 -8.98
CA LEU A 64 28.20 -26.70 -7.97
C LEU A 64 27.26 -25.54 -7.66
N VAL A 65 27.81 -24.32 -7.53
CA VAL A 65 27.04 -23.09 -7.32
C VAL A 65 26.16 -22.82 -8.55
N THR A 66 26.70 -22.98 -9.75
CA THR A 66 25.95 -22.77 -11.00
C THR A 66 24.81 -23.79 -11.14
N ALA A 67 25.06 -25.07 -10.88
CA ALA A 67 24.04 -26.10 -10.92
C ALA A 67 22.91 -25.84 -9.91
N SER A 68 23.26 -25.40 -8.70
CA SER A 68 22.29 -25.07 -7.65
C SER A 68 21.49 -23.80 -7.96
N LEU A 69 22.13 -22.76 -8.50
CA LEU A 69 21.45 -21.53 -8.93
C LEU A 69 20.53 -21.77 -10.13
N LYS A 70 20.85 -22.70 -11.05
CA LYS A 70 19.97 -23.09 -12.18
C LYS A 70 18.63 -23.71 -11.73
N GLN A 71 18.54 -24.21 -10.49
CA GLN A 71 17.29 -24.71 -9.92
C GLN A 71 16.39 -23.58 -9.35
N THR A 72 16.90 -22.35 -9.32
CA THR A 72 16.17 -21.16 -8.88
C THR A 72 15.59 -20.39 -10.08
N SER A 73 14.98 -19.24 -9.83
CA SER A 73 14.48 -18.32 -10.88
C SER A 73 15.58 -17.53 -11.60
N ILE A 74 16.86 -17.70 -11.24
CA ILE A 74 18.01 -16.99 -11.83
C ILE A 74 18.52 -17.73 -13.08
N LYS A 75 18.72 -17.00 -14.18
CA LYS A 75 19.35 -17.56 -15.38
C LYS A 75 20.86 -17.50 -15.23
N VAL A 76 21.49 -18.64 -15.04
CA VAL A 76 22.94 -18.70 -14.80
C VAL A 76 23.70 -19.06 -16.07
N LEU A 77 24.78 -18.32 -16.34
CA LEU A 77 25.73 -18.59 -17.41
C LEU A 77 27.11 -18.90 -16.82
N ASN A 78 27.75 -19.95 -17.30
CA ASN A 78 29.19 -20.17 -17.08
C ASN A 78 29.98 -19.24 -18.03
N GLU A 79 31.29 -19.12 -17.81
CA GLU A 79 32.18 -18.29 -18.64
C GLU A 79 32.07 -18.60 -20.14
N ASP A 80 32.06 -19.89 -20.51
CA ASP A 80 31.92 -20.31 -21.90
C ASP A 80 30.56 -19.94 -22.51
N GLN A 81 29.48 -20.13 -21.74
CA GLN A 81 28.11 -19.81 -22.16
C GLN A 81 27.91 -18.29 -22.28
N PHE A 82 28.60 -17.51 -21.45
CA PHE A 82 28.63 -16.06 -21.56
C PHE A 82 29.34 -15.59 -22.82
N ILE A 83 30.50 -16.18 -23.15
CA ILE A 83 31.23 -15.87 -24.38
C ILE A 83 30.41 -16.28 -25.62
N GLU A 84 29.72 -17.42 -25.57
CA GLU A 84 28.79 -17.84 -26.63
C GLU A 84 27.61 -16.86 -26.80
N LEU A 85 27.08 -16.32 -25.70
CA LEU A 85 26.04 -15.29 -25.74
C LEU A 85 26.53 -14.00 -26.41
N LEU A 86 27.77 -13.60 -26.15
CA LEU A 86 28.38 -12.43 -26.82
C LEU A 86 28.61 -12.66 -28.32
N ASN A 87 29.01 -13.87 -28.71
CA ASN A 87 29.33 -14.19 -30.10
C ASN A 87 28.10 -14.51 -30.96
N SER A 88 27.03 -15.02 -30.36
CA SER A 88 25.77 -15.35 -31.05
C SER A 88 24.95 -14.11 -31.41
N ASN A 89 25.11 -13.01 -30.68
CA ASN A 89 24.39 -11.77 -30.94
C ASN A 89 25.14 -10.89 -31.95
N LYS A 90 24.55 -10.70 -33.14
CA LYS A 90 25.13 -9.91 -34.24
C LYS A 90 25.58 -8.50 -33.80
N LYS A 91 24.86 -7.87 -32.88
CA LYS A 91 25.19 -6.54 -32.34
C LYS A 91 26.49 -6.51 -31.52
N TYR A 92 26.83 -7.60 -30.83
CA TYR A 92 28.02 -7.70 -29.98
C TYR A 92 29.20 -8.33 -30.73
N ARG A 93 28.92 -9.25 -31.66
CA ARG A 93 29.90 -9.85 -32.55
C ARG A 93 30.59 -8.82 -33.45
N ASP A 94 29.84 -7.85 -33.98
CA ASP A 94 30.38 -6.83 -34.90
C ASP A 94 31.08 -5.66 -34.16
N ASN A 95 31.08 -5.66 -32.82
CA ASN A 95 31.71 -4.62 -32.02
C ASN A 95 33.18 -4.96 -31.73
N LYS A 96 34.11 -4.27 -32.40
CA LYS A 96 35.55 -4.47 -32.27
C LYS A 96 36.06 -4.36 -30.82
N ASN A 97 35.50 -3.45 -30.01
CA ASN A 97 35.90 -3.28 -28.61
C ASN A 97 35.50 -4.48 -27.72
N ILE A 98 34.42 -5.17 -28.07
CA ILE A 98 33.97 -6.36 -27.33
C ILE A 98 34.83 -7.56 -27.71
N GLN A 99 35.10 -7.75 -29.00
CA GLN A 99 35.94 -8.84 -29.48
C GLN A 99 37.39 -8.71 -28.98
N GLU A 100 37.96 -7.50 -28.98
CA GLU A 100 39.29 -7.25 -28.40
C GLU A 100 39.34 -7.59 -26.90
N LYS A 101 38.29 -7.24 -26.13
CA LYS A 101 38.20 -7.62 -24.71
C LYS A 101 38.04 -9.13 -24.52
N ILE A 102 37.29 -9.83 -25.40
CA ILE A 102 37.16 -11.31 -25.37
C ILE A 102 38.51 -11.97 -25.68
N ASP A 103 39.24 -11.47 -26.68
CA ASP A 103 40.54 -12.01 -27.07
C ASP A 103 41.59 -11.82 -25.97
N ILE A 104 41.60 -10.65 -25.31
CA ILE A 104 42.48 -10.38 -24.16
C ILE A 104 42.15 -11.32 -22.99
N ALA A 105 40.86 -11.52 -22.72
CA ALA A 105 40.40 -12.37 -21.64
C ALA A 105 40.72 -13.86 -21.86
N ARG A 106 40.59 -14.36 -23.11
CA ARG A 106 40.94 -15.75 -23.49
C ARG A 106 42.43 -16.03 -23.54
N ASN A 107 43.24 -15.08 -24.01
CA ASN A 107 44.65 -15.35 -24.36
C ASN A 107 45.61 -15.30 -23.17
N LYS A 108 45.21 -14.66 -22.05
CA LYS A 108 46.10 -14.51 -20.88
C LYS A 108 45.67 -15.26 -19.62
N ASN A 109 44.49 -15.92 -19.59
CA ASN A 109 43.87 -16.37 -18.33
C ASN A 109 43.93 -15.26 -17.25
N ASP A 110 43.86 -14.00 -17.69
CA ASP A 110 44.08 -12.85 -16.84
C ASP A 110 42.77 -12.53 -16.15
N ARG A 111 42.72 -12.88 -14.86
CA ARG A 111 41.60 -12.63 -13.95
C ARG A 111 41.04 -11.21 -14.08
N ASN A 112 41.92 -10.21 -14.21
CA ASN A 112 41.49 -8.82 -14.28
C ASN A 112 40.83 -8.48 -15.62
N ALA A 113 41.24 -9.16 -16.70
CA ALA A 113 40.64 -8.98 -18.01
C ALA A 113 39.22 -9.54 -18.07
N MET A 114 38.97 -10.71 -17.49
CA MET A 114 37.63 -11.33 -17.41
C MET A 114 36.65 -10.49 -16.56
N VAL A 115 37.09 -10.02 -15.38
CA VAL A 115 36.27 -9.14 -14.54
C VAL A 115 35.91 -7.84 -15.29
N SER A 116 36.86 -7.24 -16.00
CA SER A 116 36.60 -6.03 -16.81
C SER A 116 35.61 -6.25 -17.97
N LEU A 117 35.50 -7.49 -18.47
CA LEU A 117 34.54 -7.87 -19.49
C LEU A 117 33.14 -8.04 -18.87
N PHE A 118 33.05 -8.60 -17.67
CA PHE A 118 31.79 -8.68 -16.93
C PHE A 118 31.27 -7.29 -16.52
N ASP A 119 32.15 -6.40 -16.06
CA ASP A 119 31.79 -5.02 -15.73
C ASP A 119 31.21 -4.29 -16.94
N PHE A 120 31.85 -4.45 -18.10
CA PHE A 120 31.37 -3.89 -19.35
C PHE A 120 30.02 -4.48 -19.77
N ALA A 121 29.85 -5.80 -19.68
CA ALA A 121 28.62 -6.48 -20.06
C ALA A 121 27.45 -6.13 -19.12
N THR A 122 27.73 -5.97 -17.84
CA THR A 122 26.79 -5.51 -16.81
C THR A 122 26.40 -4.05 -17.07
N SER A 123 27.36 -3.16 -17.32
CA SER A 123 27.12 -1.75 -17.66
C SER A 123 26.33 -1.57 -18.95
N SER A 124 26.56 -2.44 -19.93
CA SER A 124 25.92 -2.42 -21.25
C SER A 124 24.55 -3.12 -21.30
N LYS A 125 24.04 -3.60 -20.15
CA LYS A 125 22.77 -4.34 -20.03
C LYS A 125 22.71 -5.64 -20.85
N ILE A 126 23.86 -6.28 -21.06
CA ILE A 126 23.96 -7.58 -21.73
C ILE A 126 23.65 -8.69 -20.73
N ILE A 127 24.14 -8.54 -19.50
CA ILE A 127 23.85 -9.34 -18.32
C ILE A 127 23.35 -8.44 -17.20
N ASP A 128 22.68 -9.01 -16.21
CA ASP A 128 22.13 -8.27 -15.07
C ASP A 128 23.13 -8.18 -13.90
N GLY A 129 24.10 -9.10 -13.86
CA GLY A 129 25.23 -9.08 -12.95
C GLY A 129 26.14 -10.30 -13.07
N TYR A 130 27.17 -10.36 -12.23
CA TYR A 130 28.07 -11.50 -12.13
C TYR A 130 28.46 -11.79 -10.69
N LEU A 131 28.71 -13.08 -10.42
CA LEU A 131 29.20 -13.59 -9.15
C LEU A 131 30.62 -14.11 -9.36
N TYR A 132 31.57 -13.52 -8.63
CA TYR A 132 32.96 -13.91 -8.69
C TYR A 132 33.39 -14.63 -7.41
N LEU A 133 33.84 -15.88 -7.56
CA LEU A 133 34.37 -16.71 -6.47
C LEU A 133 35.91 -16.64 -6.46
N ASN A 134 36.48 -16.12 -5.38
CA ASN A 134 37.92 -16.11 -5.15
C ASN A 134 38.46 -17.52 -4.79
N ALA A 135 39.71 -17.80 -5.13
CA ALA A 135 40.39 -19.07 -4.80
C ALA A 135 40.37 -19.40 -3.30
N ASP A 136 40.28 -18.39 -2.44
CA ASP A 136 40.26 -18.52 -0.98
C ASP A 136 38.83 -18.53 -0.39
N VAL A 137 37.76 -18.61 -1.19
CA VAL A 137 36.36 -18.54 -0.72
C VAL A 137 36.06 -19.54 0.41
N MET A 138 36.68 -20.71 0.39
CA MET A 138 36.55 -21.73 1.42
C MET A 138 37.10 -21.30 2.80
N GLN A 139 38.03 -20.34 2.84
CA GLN A 139 38.64 -19.81 4.07
C GLN A 139 38.20 -18.37 4.39
N SER A 140 38.06 -17.51 3.38
CA SER A 140 37.81 -16.09 3.55
C SER A 140 36.34 -15.73 3.79
N ASN A 141 35.40 -16.61 3.41
CA ASN A 141 33.96 -16.34 3.40
C ASN A 141 33.56 -15.09 2.59
N LYS A 142 34.44 -14.58 1.71
CA LYS A 142 34.20 -13.36 0.94
C LYS A 142 33.92 -13.71 -0.50
N VAL A 143 32.77 -13.25 -0.99
CA VAL A 143 32.34 -13.42 -2.37
C VAL A 143 31.91 -12.06 -2.91
N GLU A 144 32.26 -11.77 -4.16
CA GLU A 144 31.92 -10.50 -4.81
C GLU A 144 30.77 -10.74 -5.79
N LEU A 145 29.62 -10.13 -5.48
CA LEU A 145 28.43 -10.14 -6.33
C LEU A 145 28.23 -8.72 -6.86
N VAL A 146 28.38 -8.54 -8.17
CA VAL A 146 28.19 -7.26 -8.83
C VAL A 146 26.88 -7.32 -9.60
N LEU A 147 25.93 -6.49 -9.17
CA LEU A 147 24.62 -6.35 -9.81
C LEU A 147 24.49 -4.95 -10.37
N LYS A 148 23.78 -4.86 -11.50
CA LYS A 148 23.46 -3.56 -12.10
C LYS A 148 22.42 -2.79 -11.29
N ASP A 149 21.42 -3.49 -10.77
CA ASP A 149 20.38 -2.92 -9.92
C ASP A 149 20.62 -3.33 -8.46
N VAL A 150 21.12 -2.39 -7.65
CA VAL A 150 21.45 -2.58 -6.22
C VAL A 150 20.23 -3.05 -5.38
N ALA A 151 19.01 -2.92 -5.92
CA ALA A 151 17.75 -3.19 -5.23
C ALA A 151 17.22 -4.63 -5.37
N ASP A 152 17.94 -5.56 -6.01
CA ASP A 152 17.50 -6.95 -6.11
C ASP A 152 17.89 -7.76 -4.86
N PHE A 153 17.29 -7.41 -3.73
CA PHE A 153 17.46 -8.12 -2.45
C PHE A 153 17.07 -9.60 -2.55
N THR A 154 16.18 -9.95 -3.47
CA THR A 154 15.79 -11.33 -3.76
C THR A 154 16.91 -12.14 -4.39
N THR A 155 17.61 -11.60 -5.39
CA THR A 155 18.78 -12.25 -5.99
C THR A 155 19.94 -12.34 -5.01
N VAL A 156 20.24 -11.26 -4.27
CA VAL A 156 21.29 -11.28 -3.23
C VAL A 156 21.01 -12.37 -2.19
N GLY A 157 19.77 -12.44 -1.67
CA GLY A 157 19.36 -13.46 -0.71
C GLY A 157 19.43 -14.87 -1.27
N THR A 158 19.01 -15.08 -2.52
CA THR A 158 19.04 -16.38 -3.20
C THR A 158 20.48 -16.85 -3.44
N VAL A 159 21.35 -15.95 -3.91
CA VAL A 159 22.77 -16.24 -4.13
C VAL A 159 23.47 -16.55 -2.81
N GLN A 160 23.26 -15.74 -1.78
CA GLN A 160 23.81 -15.98 -0.45
C GLN A 160 23.36 -17.32 0.12
N TYR A 161 22.07 -17.64 -0.04
CA TYR A 161 21.50 -18.92 0.38
C TYR A 161 22.16 -20.11 -0.33
N VAL A 162 22.26 -20.07 -1.66
CA VAL A 162 22.87 -21.16 -2.43
C VAL A 162 24.35 -21.31 -2.08
N LEU A 163 25.09 -20.21 -1.97
CA LEU A 163 26.49 -20.23 -1.56
C LEU A 163 26.66 -20.84 -0.17
N GLN A 164 25.80 -20.48 0.78
CA GLN A 164 25.83 -21.05 2.12
C GLN A 164 25.63 -22.58 2.06
N GLN A 165 24.64 -23.06 1.30
CA GLN A 165 24.38 -24.49 1.15
C GLN A 165 25.58 -25.23 0.55
N VAL A 166 26.11 -24.73 -0.57
CA VAL A 166 27.21 -25.37 -1.28
C VAL A 166 28.49 -25.34 -0.44
N LEU A 167 28.89 -24.19 0.09
CA LEU A 167 30.12 -24.07 0.88
C LEU A 167 30.03 -24.84 2.21
N SER A 168 28.87 -24.87 2.87
CA SER A 168 28.66 -25.71 4.05
C SER A 168 28.77 -27.19 3.71
N SER A 169 28.12 -27.65 2.63
CA SER A 169 28.20 -29.06 2.22
C SER A 169 29.63 -29.49 1.90
N LEU A 170 30.39 -28.65 1.18
CA LEU A 170 31.79 -28.91 0.82
C LEU A 170 32.69 -28.97 2.05
N ARG A 171 32.53 -28.04 3.00
CA ARG A 171 33.30 -28.07 4.26
C ARG A 171 33.03 -29.33 5.08
N LEU A 172 31.78 -29.81 5.11
CA LEU A 172 31.43 -31.02 5.87
C LEU A 172 32.07 -32.25 5.23
N VAL A 173 32.05 -32.35 3.89
CA VAL A 173 32.71 -33.44 3.15
C VAL A 173 34.24 -33.37 3.29
N GLU A 174 34.86 -32.19 3.19
CA GLU A 174 36.31 -32.01 3.40
C GLU A 174 36.77 -32.40 4.80
N ASN A 175 35.92 -32.24 5.82
CA ASN A 175 36.19 -32.67 7.19
C ASN A 175 35.83 -34.14 7.46
N GLY A 176 35.64 -34.95 6.41
CA GLY A 176 35.48 -36.40 6.50
C GLY A 176 34.06 -36.89 6.76
N MET A 177 33.03 -36.06 6.57
CA MET A 177 31.63 -36.51 6.67
C MET A 177 31.17 -37.20 5.39
N ASP A 178 30.40 -38.28 5.54
CA ASP A 178 29.83 -39.04 4.43
C ASP A 178 28.84 -38.17 3.59
N PRO A 179 29.00 -38.09 2.25
CA PRO A 179 28.15 -37.26 1.39
C PRO A 179 26.65 -37.60 1.48
N GLY A 180 26.31 -38.88 1.71
CA GLY A 180 24.93 -39.33 1.85
C GLY A 180 24.28 -38.86 3.16
N LEU A 181 25.06 -38.76 4.24
CA LEU A 181 24.68 -38.13 5.50
C LEU A 181 24.58 -36.61 5.37
N VAL A 182 25.54 -35.96 4.69
CA VAL A 182 25.52 -34.50 4.47
C VAL A 182 24.26 -34.08 3.70
N GLN A 183 23.86 -34.82 2.66
CA GLN A 183 22.65 -34.49 1.89
C GLN A 183 21.35 -34.64 2.72
N LYS A 184 21.34 -35.53 3.72
CA LYS A 184 20.22 -35.67 4.68
C LYS A 184 20.26 -34.63 5.80
N LEU A 185 21.44 -34.12 6.13
CA LEU A 185 21.64 -33.08 7.15
C LEU A 185 21.42 -31.66 6.59
N VAL A 186 21.64 -31.47 5.29
CA VAL A 186 21.44 -30.23 4.53
C VAL A 186 20.09 -30.30 3.80
N VAL A 187 19.02 -30.65 4.53
CA VAL A 187 17.64 -30.59 4.01
C VAL A 187 17.00 -29.29 4.51
N GLN A 188 16.57 -28.48 3.56
CA GLN A 188 15.87 -27.23 3.83
C GLN A 188 14.37 -27.48 3.92
N PRO A 189 13.73 -27.30 5.09
CA PRO A 189 12.29 -27.41 5.19
C PRO A 189 11.63 -26.23 4.46
N GLU A 190 10.55 -26.50 3.75
CA GLU A 190 9.67 -25.44 3.24
C GLU A 190 9.02 -24.72 4.43
N ILE A 191 9.43 -23.48 4.70
CA ILE A 191 8.88 -22.69 5.80
C ILE A 191 7.60 -22.01 5.33
N ILE A 192 6.47 -22.64 5.63
CA ILE A 192 5.16 -22.02 5.49
C ILE A 192 4.90 -21.16 6.74
N VAL A 193 5.13 -19.84 6.62
CA VAL A 193 4.89 -18.89 7.71
C VAL A 193 3.37 -18.76 7.94
N LYS A 194 2.89 -19.33 9.04
CA LYS A 194 1.50 -19.18 9.50
C LYS A 194 1.50 -18.37 10.78
N GLN A 195 0.86 -17.19 10.76
CA GLN A 195 0.69 -16.42 11.98
C GLN A 195 -0.46 -17.02 12.80
N ILE A 196 -0.27 -17.26 14.09
CA ILE A 196 -1.32 -17.77 14.98
C ILE A 196 -1.87 -16.58 15.78
N SER A 197 -3.19 -16.41 15.82
CA SER A 197 -3.83 -15.47 16.75
C SER A 197 -3.77 -16.02 18.18
N GLU A 198 -3.82 -15.16 19.21
CA GLU A 198 -3.95 -15.54 20.63
C GLU A 198 -5.04 -16.59 20.90
N LYS A 199 -6.02 -16.76 20.00
CA LYS A 199 -7.09 -17.78 20.07
C LYS A 199 -6.82 -19.05 19.24
N GLY A 200 -5.59 -19.33 18.82
CA GLY A 200 -5.23 -20.58 18.13
C GLY A 200 -5.73 -20.70 16.69
N LYS A 201 -6.34 -19.65 16.11
CA LYS A 201 -6.73 -19.64 14.69
C LYS A 201 -5.54 -19.29 13.81
N ILE A 202 -5.30 -20.12 12.79
CA ILE A 202 -4.34 -19.85 11.71
C ILE A 202 -4.81 -18.56 11.01
N LYS A 203 -4.04 -17.49 11.14
CA LYS A 203 -4.26 -16.24 10.42
C LYS A 203 -3.83 -16.40 8.97
N GLN A 204 -4.40 -15.54 8.15
CA GLN A 204 -4.11 -15.39 6.72
C GLN A 204 -2.62 -15.09 6.48
N ASP A 205 -2.19 -15.40 5.26
CA ASP A 205 -0.88 -15.04 4.74
C ASP A 205 -0.62 -13.53 4.94
N PHE A 206 0.59 -13.19 5.40
CA PHE A 206 0.99 -11.82 5.76
C PHE A 206 0.78 -10.85 4.59
N LEU A 207 1.14 -11.29 3.37
CA LEU A 207 0.95 -10.48 2.17
C LEU A 207 -0.53 -10.22 1.91
N THR A 208 -1.39 -11.21 2.11
CA THR A 208 -2.84 -11.06 1.97
C THR A 208 -3.42 -10.05 2.97
N VAL A 209 -2.98 -10.11 4.25
CA VAL A 209 -3.40 -9.16 5.29
C VAL A 209 -2.92 -7.74 4.98
N LEU A 210 -1.68 -7.59 4.53
CA LEU A 210 -1.11 -6.29 4.17
C LEU A 210 -1.84 -5.67 2.97
N MET A 211 -2.08 -6.44 1.90
CA MET A 211 -2.76 -5.94 0.70
C MET A 211 -4.23 -5.61 0.96
N THR A 212 -4.92 -6.45 1.73
CA THR A 212 -6.31 -6.21 2.16
C THR A 212 -6.39 -4.97 3.05
N GLY A 213 -5.46 -4.84 4.00
CA GLY A 213 -5.32 -3.67 4.86
C GLY A 213 -5.13 -2.38 4.05
N ILE A 214 -4.16 -2.37 3.11
CA ILE A 214 -3.89 -1.22 2.23
C ILE A 214 -5.12 -0.87 1.41
N GLY A 215 -5.71 -1.82 0.69
CA GLY A 215 -6.84 -1.58 -0.20
C GLY A 215 -8.04 -0.95 0.51
N PHE A 216 -8.46 -1.53 1.64
CA PHE A 216 -9.57 -0.99 2.40
C PHE A 216 -9.22 0.30 3.16
N SER A 217 -8.00 0.43 3.69
CA SER A 217 -7.58 1.70 4.32
C SER A 217 -7.59 2.85 3.32
N LEU A 218 -7.16 2.60 2.08
CA LEU A 218 -7.13 3.57 1.00
C LEU A 218 -8.55 3.93 0.59
N LEU A 219 -9.45 2.95 0.54
CA LEU A 219 -10.87 3.14 0.29
C LEU A 219 -11.50 4.06 1.36
N VAL A 220 -11.32 3.74 2.65
CA VAL A 220 -11.83 4.54 3.78
C VAL A 220 -11.22 5.95 3.75
N TYR A 221 -9.90 6.05 3.57
CA TYR A 221 -9.18 7.32 3.41
C TYR A 221 -9.78 8.17 2.27
N MET A 222 -9.85 7.62 1.06
CA MET A 222 -10.29 8.35 -0.12
C MET A 222 -11.73 8.81 0.01
N THR A 223 -12.62 7.96 0.51
CA THR A 223 -14.04 8.32 0.69
C THR A 223 -14.23 9.40 1.75
N ILE A 224 -13.64 9.24 2.94
CA ILE A 224 -13.74 10.25 3.99
C ILE A 224 -13.17 11.59 3.51
N LEU A 225 -12.02 11.57 2.84
CA LEU A 225 -11.39 12.77 2.31
C LEU A 225 -12.27 13.46 1.25
N LEU A 226 -12.71 12.71 0.23
CA LEU A 226 -13.50 13.25 -0.87
C LEU A 226 -14.86 13.79 -0.40
N TYR A 227 -15.53 13.07 0.49
CA TYR A 227 -16.81 13.52 1.03
C TYR A 227 -16.66 14.69 2.01
N GLY A 228 -15.62 14.69 2.83
CA GLY A 228 -15.28 15.86 3.65
C GLY A 228 -15.11 17.11 2.79
N GLN A 229 -14.24 17.05 1.77
CA GLN A 229 -14.02 18.17 0.84
C GLN A 229 -15.30 18.59 0.12
N SER A 230 -16.11 17.63 -0.32
CA SER A 230 -17.42 17.90 -0.95
C SER A 230 -18.34 18.70 -0.03
N ILE A 231 -18.47 18.29 1.23
CA ILE A 231 -19.29 18.99 2.22
C ILE A 231 -18.75 20.39 2.48
N GLY A 232 -17.43 20.54 2.70
CA GLY A 232 -16.83 21.85 2.92
C GLY A 232 -17.08 22.81 1.74
N ARG A 233 -16.87 22.34 0.51
CA ARG A 233 -17.16 23.13 -0.70
C ARG A 233 -18.65 23.44 -0.85
N ALA A 234 -19.53 22.50 -0.49
CA ALA A 234 -20.96 22.73 -0.50
C ALA A 234 -21.39 23.80 0.51
N VAL A 235 -20.75 23.88 1.68
CA VAL A 235 -20.96 24.96 2.65
C VAL A 235 -20.43 26.30 2.14
N LEU A 236 -19.23 26.31 1.58
CA LEU A 236 -18.59 27.51 1.02
C LEU A 236 -19.41 28.11 -0.14
N THR A 237 -19.87 27.26 -1.05
CA THR A 237 -20.71 27.67 -2.19
C THR A 237 -22.05 28.21 -1.71
N GLU A 238 -22.64 27.63 -0.66
CA GLU A 238 -23.87 28.13 -0.05
C GLU A 238 -23.66 29.53 0.55
N LYS A 239 -22.57 29.74 1.29
CA LYS A 239 -22.21 31.05 1.87
C LYS A 239 -22.00 32.14 0.81
N THR A 240 -21.42 31.78 -0.33
CA THR A 240 -21.06 32.74 -1.40
C THR A 240 -22.14 32.90 -2.46
N SER A 241 -23.18 32.06 -2.45
CA SER A 241 -24.25 32.08 -3.44
C SER A 241 -25.26 33.19 -3.20
N LYS A 242 -25.68 33.87 -4.28
CA LYS A 242 -26.80 34.83 -4.26
C LYS A 242 -28.14 34.20 -3.86
N THR A 243 -28.26 32.88 -3.90
CA THR A 243 -29.50 32.17 -3.53
C THR A 243 -29.68 32.02 -2.02
N ILE A 244 -28.64 32.34 -1.23
CA ILE A 244 -28.66 32.07 0.21
C ILE A 244 -29.71 32.87 0.97
N GLU A 245 -29.92 34.14 0.61
CA GLU A 245 -30.95 34.99 1.23
C GLU A 245 -32.36 34.40 1.09
N VAL A 246 -32.67 33.87 -0.10
CA VAL A 246 -33.94 33.19 -0.38
C VAL A 246 -34.05 31.90 0.42
N LEU A 247 -32.96 31.11 0.50
CA LEU A 247 -32.92 29.89 1.31
C LEU A 247 -33.12 30.17 2.81
N LEU A 248 -32.49 31.20 3.34
CA LEU A 248 -32.59 31.60 4.75
C LEU A 248 -33.98 32.15 5.11
N SER A 249 -34.66 32.83 4.18
CA SER A 249 -36.07 33.23 4.37
C SER A 249 -37.01 32.03 4.45
N SER A 250 -36.62 30.90 3.86
CA SER A 250 -37.47 29.70 3.74
C SER A 250 -37.18 28.64 4.81
N THR A 251 -35.95 28.56 5.34
CA THR A 251 -35.56 27.54 6.32
C THR A 251 -34.45 28.00 7.25
N LYS A 252 -34.36 27.36 8.43
CA LYS A 252 -33.25 27.57 9.37
C LYS A 252 -31.92 27.04 8.78
N PRO A 253 -30.78 27.72 9.00
CA PRO A 253 -29.46 27.28 8.55
C PRO A 253 -29.13 25.83 8.95
N LEU A 254 -29.47 25.43 10.17
CA LEU A 254 -29.21 24.07 10.66
C LEU A 254 -29.87 22.97 9.81
N ASN A 255 -31.04 23.23 9.24
CA ASN A 255 -31.69 22.26 8.35
C ASN A 255 -30.91 22.10 7.04
N ILE A 256 -30.22 23.15 6.59
CA ILE A 256 -29.36 23.12 5.39
C ILE A 256 -28.13 22.28 5.69
N LEU A 257 -27.42 22.58 6.78
CA LEU A 257 -26.21 21.86 7.18
C LEU A 257 -26.48 20.36 7.36
N TYR A 258 -27.45 20.00 8.23
CA TYR A 258 -27.75 18.59 8.47
C TYR A 258 -28.31 17.92 7.21
N GLY A 259 -29.11 18.63 6.40
CA GLY A 259 -29.60 18.11 5.12
C GLY A 259 -28.47 17.69 4.19
N LYS A 260 -27.42 18.52 4.07
CA LYS A 260 -26.22 18.22 3.28
C LYS A 260 -25.44 17.02 3.85
N ILE A 261 -25.15 17.02 5.15
CA ILE A 261 -24.37 15.95 5.79
C ILE A 261 -25.10 14.59 5.65
N PHE A 262 -26.37 14.51 6.04
CA PHE A 262 -27.12 13.25 5.94
C PHE A 262 -27.39 12.85 4.49
N GLY A 263 -27.69 13.81 3.61
CA GLY A 263 -27.93 13.56 2.18
C GLY A 263 -26.73 12.91 1.50
N GLN A 264 -25.54 13.48 1.70
CA GLN A 264 -24.30 12.91 1.17
C GLN A 264 -23.92 11.60 1.88
N GLY A 265 -24.18 11.48 3.19
CA GLY A 265 -23.91 10.24 3.93
C GLY A 265 -24.68 9.03 3.39
N ILE A 266 -25.95 9.21 3.00
CA ILE A 266 -26.75 8.13 2.40
C ILE A 266 -26.26 7.80 0.99
N ALA A 267 -25.86 8.79 0.20
CA ALA A 267 -25.24 8.53 -1.10
C ALA A 267 -23.91 7.77 -0.97
N ALA A 268 -23.13 8.10 0.06
CA ALA A 268 -21.89 7.38 0.35
C ALA A 268 -22.14 5.92 0.75
N LEU A 269 -23.17 5.65 1.55
CA LEU A 269 -23.58 4.28 1.86
C LEU A 269 -24.00 3.50 0.61
N LEU A 270 -24.73 4.14 -0.30
CA LEU A 270 -25.07 3.55 -1.60
C LEU A 270 -23.81 3.21 -2.41
N GLN A 271 -22.81 4.10 -2.44
CA GLN A 271 -21.53 3.87 -3.11
C GLN A 271 -20.79 2.65 -2.52
N TYR A 272 -20.73 2.53 -1.19
CA TYR A 272 -20.14 1.36 -0.52
C TYR A 272 -20.90 0.06 -0.84
N PHE A 273 -22.23 0.10 -0.87
CA PHE A 273 -23.04 -1.06 -1.24
C PHE A 273 -22.73 -1.53 -2.67
N ILE A 274 -22.58 -0.59 -3.61
CA ILE A 274 -22.19 -0.90 -5.00
C ILE A 274 -20.78 -1.48 -5.04
N TRP A 275 -19.82 -0.90 -4.31
CA TRP A 275 -18.44 -1.36 -4.27
C TRP A 275 -18.30 -2.77 -3.70
N ILE A 276 -18.97 -3.07 -2.59
CA ILE A 276 -18.98 -4.41 -1.99
C ILE A 276 -19.59 -5.41 -2.97
N SER A 277 -20.70 -5.05 -3.61
CA SER A 277 -21.37 -5.91 -4.60
C SER A 277 -20.47 -6.19 -5.81
N MET A 278 -19.84 -5.17 -6.38
CA MET A 278 -18.90 -5.31 -7.49
C MET A 278 -17.69 -6.15 -7.09
N GLY A 279 -17.21 -6.00 -5.86
CA GLY A 279 -16.09 -6.79 -5.38
C GLY A 279 -16.41 -8.28 -5.25
N LEU A 280 -17.60 -8.62 -4.74
CA LEU A 280 -18.05 -10.01 -4.69
C LEU A 280 -18.21 -10.63 -6.08
N VAL A 281 -18.74 -9.87 -7.04
CA VAL A 281 -18.83 -10.31 -8.46
C VAL A 281 -17.44 -10.52 -9.05
N PHE A 282 -16.52 -9.57 -8.85
CA PHE A 282 -15.15 -9.66 -9.35
C PHE A 282 -14.43 -10.90 -8.84
N LEU A 283 -14.50 -11.17 -7.53
CA LEU A 283 -13.83 -12.30 -6.90
C LEU A 283 -14.37 -13.65 -7.41
N LYS A 284 -15.68 -13.73 -7.67
CA LYS A 284 -16.31 -14.96 -8.13
C LYS A 284 -16.03 -15.25 -9.62
N PHE A 285 -16.00 -14.23 -10.46
CA PHE A 285 -15.95 -14.40 -11.93
C PHE A 285 -14.60 -14.07 -12.56
N ILE A 286 -13.91 -13.03 -12.07
CA ILE A 286 -12.66 -12.53 -12.67
C ILE A 286 -11.44 -13.11 -11.94
N GLY A 287 -11.51 -13.28 -10.61
CA GLY A 287 -10.42 -13.85 -9.80
C GLY A 287 -9.84 -15.16 -10.37
N PRO A 288 -10.68 -16.18 -10.66
CA PRO A 288 -10.21 -17.44 -11.24
C PRO A 288 -9.55 -17.29 -12.61
N LEU A 289 -9.98 -16.33 -13.44
CA LEU A 289 -9.44 -16.12 -14.79
C LEU A 289 -7.99 -15.59 -14.76
N VAL A 290 -7.58 -14.94 -13.67
CA VAL A 290 -6.24 -14.34 -13.51
C VAL A 290 -5.35 -15.21 -12.62
N ASN A 291 -5.76 -16.44 -12.26
CA ASN A 291 -5.09 -17.30 -11.28
C ASN A 291 -4.88 -16.62 -9.90
N VAL A 292 -5.67 -15.60 -9.58
CA VAL A 292 -5.61 -14.93 -8.27
C VAL A 292 -6.68 -15.53 -7.39
N ASN A 293 -6.29 -16.57 -6.64
CA ASN A 293 -7.14 -17.15 -5.61
C ASN A 293 -7.08 -16.27 -4.35
N PHE A 294 -7.79 -15.14 -4.37
CA PHE A 294 -8.09 -14.44 -3.12
C PHE A 294 -8.93 -15.38 -2.26
N SER A 295 -8.30 -16.01 -1.26
CA SER A 295 -9.01 -16.73 -0.21
C SER A 295 -9.82 -15.71 0.57
N LEU A 296 -11.10 -15.58 0.19
CA LEU A 296 -12.03 -14.54 0.65
C LEU A 296 -11.80 -14.19 2.12
N PRO A 297 -11.11 -13.06 2.43
CA PRO A 297 -11.03 -12.59 3.80
C PRO A 297 -12.28 -11.79 4.16
N PHE A 298 -13.39 -11.95 3.42
CA PHE A 298 -14.65 -11.25 3.67
C PHE A 298 -15.44 -11.98 4.75
N GLN A 299 -14.89 -12.04 5.96
CA GLN A 299 -15.75 -12.29 7.10
C GLN A 299 -16.75 -11.14 7.15
N ILE A 300 -18.05 -11.47 7.20
CA ILE A 300 -19.15 -10.48 7.25
C ILE A 300 -18.90 -9.47 8.38
N GLU A 301 -18.25 -9.91 9.45
CA GLU A 301 -17.77 -9.10 10.56
C GLU A 301 -16.86 -7.94 10.13
N TYR A 302 -15.87 -8.16 9.27
CA TYR A 302 -14.97 -7.10 8.81
C TYR A 302 -15.70 -6.07 7.93
N LEU A 303 -16.67 -6.51 7.11
CA LEU A 303 -17.50 -5.59 6.33
C LEU A 303 -18.39 -4.72 7.23
N ALA A 304 -18.92 -5.29 8.31
CA ALA A 304 -19.68 -4.52 9.30
C ALA A 304 -18.80 -3.45 9.96
N TYR A 305 -17.58 -3.81 10.41
CA TYR A 305 -16.64 -2.84 10.97
C TYR A 305 -16.19 -1.79 9.96
N LEU A 306 -15.99 -2.16 8.70
CA LEU A 306 -15.69 -1.22 7.62
C LEU A 306 -16.78 -0.15 7.53
N ILE A 307 -18.05 -0.55 7.50
CA ILE A 307 -19.19 0.38 7.39
C ILE A 307 -19.31 1.25 8.64
N ILE A 308 -19.14 0.68 9.84
CA ILE A 308 -19.21 1.40 11.11
C ILE A 308 -18.13 2.50 11.16
N PHE A 309 -16.86 2.13 10.96
CA PHE A 309 -15.76 3.09 11.02
C PHE A 309 -15.79 4.09 9.87
N PHE A 310 -16.23 3.67 8.68
CA PHE A 310 -16.50 4.59 7.57
C PHE A 310 -17.55 5.64 7.97
N LEU A 311 -18.71 5.22 8.50
CA LEU A 311 -19.78 6.15 8.87
C LEU A 311 -19.34 7.13 9.96
N LEU A 312 -18.69 6.62 11.01
CA LEU A 312 -18.20 7.46 12.09
C LEU A 312 -17.13 8.45 11.60
N GLY A 313 -16.17 7.97 10.80
CA GLY A 313 -15.18 8.83 10.14
C GLY A 313 -15.82 9.86 9.22
N PHE A 314 -16.81 9.47 8.42
CA PHE A 314 -17.58 10.37 7.56
C PHE A 314 -18.23 11.49 8.36
N PHE A 315 -18.97 11.19 9.43
CA PHE A 315 -19.64 12.23 10.22
C PHE A 315 -18.65 13.16 10.92
N LEU A 316 -17.52 12.62 11.40
CA LEU A 316 -16.47 13.43 12.00
C LEU A 316 -15.90 14.43 10.99
N TYR A 317 -15.42 13.93 9.85
CA TYR A 317 -14.79 14.76 8.84
C TYR A 317 -15.80 15.67 8.13
N ALA A 318 -17.05 15.25 7.96
CA ALA A 318 -18.14 16.11 7.51
C ALA A 318 -18.31 17.34 8.42
N ALA A 319 -18.29 17.15 9.74
CA ALA A 319 -18.38 18.25 10.71
C ALA A 319 -17.16 19.18 10.62
N LEU A 320 -15.95 18.63 10.58
CA LEU A 320 -14.71 19.40 10.50
C LEU A 320 -14.61 20.22 9.20
N TYR A 321 -14.94 19.62 8.07
CA TYR A 321 -14.98 20.32 6.78
C TYR A 321 -16.13 21.32 6.69
N SER A 322 -17.25 21.08 7.38
CA SER A 322 -18.32 22.08 7.49
C SER A 322 -17.86 23.32 8.26
N ILE A 323 -17.06 23.13 9.32
CA ILE A 323 -16.44 24.24 10.07
C ILE A 323 -15.48 25.00 9.16
N ALA A 324 -14.59 24.30 8.47
CA ALA A 324 -13.65 24.93 7.53
C ALA A 324 -14.41 25.69 6.42
N GLY A 325 -15.41 25.06 5.80
CA GLY A 325 -16.20 25.68 4.73
C GLY A 325 -17.00 26.90 5.18
N ALA A 326 -17.53 26.91 6.41
CA ALA A 326 -18.21 28.08 6.96
C ALA A 326 -17.24 29.23 7.28
N ALA A 327 -16.01 28.90 7.69
CA ALA A 327 -14.95 29.87 8.00
C ALA A 327 -14.23 30.41 6.77
N SER A 328 -14.34 29.75 5.61
CA SER A 328 -13.66 30.12 4.37
C SER A 328 -14.47 31.05 3.47
N ASP A 329 -13.76 31.82 2.65
CA ASP A 329 -14.34 32.71 1.63
C ASP A 329 -14.08 32.21 0.19
N ASP A 330 -13.06 31.36 0.01
CA ASP A 330 -12.73 30.72 -1.26
C ASP A 330 -12.22 29.29 -1.04
N GLN A 331 -12.03 28.56 -2.14
CA GLN A 331 -11.59 27.16 -2.10
C GLN A 331 -10.15 27.01 -1.58
N GLN A 332 -9.27 27.98 -1.86
CA GLN A 332 -7.88 27.93 -1.42
C GLN A 332 -7.77 28.05 0.09
N ASN A 333 -8.56 28.94 0.70
CA ASN A 333 -8.66 29.09 2.14
C ASN A 333 -9.28 27.87 2.81
N LEU A 334 -10.28 27.25 2.17
CA LEU A 334 -10.88 26.00 2.65
C LEU A 334 -9.85 24.89 2.74
N ASP A 335 -9.06 24.71 1.69
CA ASP A 335 -8.02 23.68 1.64
C ASP A 335 -6.91 23.97 2.68
N GLN A 336 -6.56 25.25 2.93
CA GLN A 336 -5.62 25.66 3.98
C GLN A 336 -6.15 25.37 5.39
N LEU A 337 -7.41 25.69 5.67
CA LEU A 337 -8.03 25.42 6.98
C LEU A 337 -8.25 23.93 7.24
N ALA A 338 -8.44 23.13 6.18
CA ALA A 338 -8.67 21.69 6.28
C ALA A 338 -7.38 20.87 6.46
N TRP A 339 -6.21 21.39 6.07
CA TRP A 339 -4.94 20.64 6.11
C TRP A 339 -4.60 20.00 7.46
N PRO A 340 -4.81 20.66 8.62
CA PRO A 340 -4.61 20.05 9.93
C PRO A 340 -5.48 18.82 10.20
N PHE A 341 -6.60 18.66 9.50
CA PHE A 341 -7.47 17.49 9.63
C PHE A 341 -7.02 16.35 8.71
N ILE A 342 -6.55 16.69 7.51
CA ILE A 342 -6.11 15.74 6.48
C ILE A 342 -4.88 14.95 6.95
N ILE A 343 -3.96 15.59 7.68
CA ILE A 343 -2.75 14.90 8.17
C ILE A 343 -3.08 13.66 9.02
N PHE A 344 -4.17 13.70 9.79
CA PHE A 344 -4.64 12.55 10.58
C PHE A 344 -5.25 11.42 9.73
N LEU A 345 -5.66 11.69 8.49
CA LEU A 345 -6.04 10.66 7.52
C LEU A 345 -4.81 10.06 6.81
N ILE A 346 -3.77 10.86 6.59
CA ILE A 346 -2.54 10.43 5.89
C ILE A 346 -1.65 9.58 6.79
N ILE A 347 -1.48 9.94 8.06
CA ILE A 347 -0.57 9.22 8.98
C ILE A 347 -0.90 7.71 9.03
N PRO A 348 -2.17 7.27 9.21
CA PRO A 348 -2.51 5.85 9.17
C PRO A 348 -2.14 5.14 7.86
N LEU A 349 -2.22 5.83 6.72
CA LEU A 349 -1.91 5.28 5.41
C LEU A 349 -0.40 5.03 5.27
N VAL A 350 0.43 5.95 5.74
CA VAL A 350 1.89 5.80 5.74
C VAL A 350 2.33 4.74 6.75
N MET A 351 1.64 4.64 7.88
CA MET A 351 1.97 3.71 8.96
C MET A 351 1.37 2.31 8.80
N ILE A 352 0.82 1.97 7.64
CA ILE A 352 0.09 0.71 7.46
C ILE A 352 0.96 -0.54 7.69
N SER A 353 2.21 -0.52 7.21
CA SER A 353 3.15 -1.63 7.40
C SER A 353 3.47 -1.84 8.89
N PRO A 354 3.85 -0.80 9.67
CA PRO A 354 3.95 -0.89 11.13
C PRO A 354 2.66 -1.35 11.83
N ILE A 355 1.48 -0.90 11.39
CA ILE A 355 0.19 -1.28 12.00
C ILE A 355 -0.11 -2.77 11.77
N VAL A 356 0.24 -3.32 10.60
CA VAL A 356 0.02 -4.73 10.28
C VAL A 356 1.05 -5.64 10.96
N THR A 357 2.32 -5.22 10.99
CA THR A 357 3.42 -6.02 11.56
C THR A 357 3.43 -5.99 13.10
N ASN A 358 3.08 -4.85 13.71
CA ASN A 358 3.10 -4.67 15.16
C ASN A 358 1.83 -3.94 15.65
N SER A 359 0.69 -4.62 15.47
CA SER A 359 -0.65 -4.10 15.79
C SER A 359 -0.92 -3.83 17.27
N SER A 360 -0.10 -4.38 18.16
CA SER A 360 -0.23 -4.26 19.63
C SER A 360 0.72 -3.22 20.23
N SER A 361 1.55 -2.57 19.41
CA SER A 361 2.44 -1.50 19.88
C SER A 361 1.64 -0.36 20.54
N PRO A 362 2.12 0.23 21.65
CA PRO A 362 1.43 1.33 22.34
C PRO A 362 1.04 2.49 21.41
N LEU A 363 1.89 2.82 20.43
CA LEU A 363 1.62 3.87 19.45
C LEU A 363 0.42 3.51 18.54
N VAL A 364 0.37 2.27 18.06
CA VAL A 364 -0.71 1.78 17.20
C VAL A 364 -2.03 1.71 17.97
N VAL A 365 -1.99 1.28 19.23
CA VAL A 365 -3.14 1.32 20.13
C VAL A 365 -3.63 2.76 20.33
N ALA A 366 -2.73 3.70 20.65
CA ALA A 366 -3.08 5.11 20.84
C ALA A 366 -3.75 5.71 19.58
N MET A 367 -3.17 5.46 18.40
CA MET A 367 -3.75 5.92 17.13
C MET A 367 -5.10 5.26 16.80
N SER A 368 -5.32 4.02 17.23
CA SER A 368 -6.61 3.34 17.07
C SER A 368 -7.72 3.89 17.99
N LEU A 369 -7.34 4.59 19.07
CA LEU A 369 -8.26 5.24 20.00
C LEU A 369 -8.44 6.74 19.70
N PHE A 370 -7.45 7.38 19.09
CA PHE A 370 -7.53 8.79 18.74
C PHE A 370 -8.57 9.02 17.61
N PRO A 371 -9.64 9.81 17.83
CA PRO A 371 -10.80 9.85 16.93
C PRO A 371 -10.52 10.19 15.46
N MET A 372 -9.53 11.02 15.17
CA MET A 372 -9.26 11.43 13.78
C MET A 372 -8.49 10.34 13.00
N THR A 373 -7.74 9.48 13.68
CA THR A 373 -6.99 8.36 13.07
C THR A 373 -7.72 7.02 13.20
N SER A 374 -8.60 6.87 14.18
CA SER A 374 -9.26 5.60 14.50
C SER A 374 -10.09 4.97 13.37
N PRO A 375 -10.77 5.73 12.46
CA PRO A 375 -11.53 5.13 11.37
C PRO A 375 -10.70 4.21 10.47
N ILE A 376 -9.41 4.53 10.31
CA ILE A 376 -8.49 3.73 9.50
C ILE A 376 -7.74 2.74 10.39
N VAL A 377 -7.11 3.23 11.47
CA VAL A 377 -6.18 2.42 12.27
C VAL A 377 -6.88 1.27 12.98
N MET A 378 -8.03 1.51 13.61
CA MET A 378 -8.74 0.46 14.35
C MET A 378 -9.26 -0.62 13.39
N PHE A 379 -9.76 -0.21 12.22
CA PHE A 379 -10.20 -1.14 11.20
C PHE A 379 -9.05 -2.03 10.68
N VAL A 380 -7.88 -1.45 10.39
CA VAL A 380 -6.71 -2.26 9.99
C VAL A 380 -6.24 -3.18 11.11
N ARG A 381 -6.26 -2.74 12.37
CA ARG A 381 -5.95 -3.60 13.54
C ARG A 381 -6.92 -4.78 13.65
N ILE A 382 -8.22 -4.60 13.38
CA ILE A 382 -9.22 -5.67 13.40
C ILE A 382 -8.95 -6.73 12.33
N ILE A 383 -8.46 -6.32 11.15
CA ILE A 383 -8.10 -7.25 10.07
C ILE A 383 -6.77 -7.96 10.37
N SER A 384 -5.78 -7.23 10.89
CA SER A 384 -4.42 -7.76 11.10
C SER A 384 -4.27 -8.56 12.41
N SER A 385 -5.12 -8.31 13.40
CA SER A 385 -5.00 -8.86 14.75
C SER A 385 -6.33 -9.08 15.45
N THR A 386 -6.32 -9.92 16.48
CA THR A 386 -7.46 -10.08 17.36
C THR A 386 -7.47 -8.96 18.39
N VAL A 387 -8.22 -7.90 18.08
CA VAL A 387 -8.44 -6.79 19.00
C VAL A 387 -9.52 -7.16 20.02
N SER A 388 -9.33 -6.78 21.28
CA SER A 388 -10.37 -6.95 22.31
C SER A 388 -11.62 -6.15 21.96
N ILE A 389 -12.81 -6.73 22.20
CA ILE A 389 -14.09 -6.06 22.00
C ILE A 389 -14.17 -4.76 22.83
N SER A 390 -13.56 -4.73 24.01
CA SER A 390 -13.52 -3.54 24.87
C SER A 390 -12.77 -2.37 24.21
N GLU A 391 -11.66 -2.63 23.53
CA GLU A 391 -10.91 -1.60 22.80
C GLU A 391 -11.71 -1.05 21.62
N ILE A 392 -12.42 -1.93 20.90
CA ILE A 392 -13.28 -1.53 19.78
C ILE A 392 -14.42 -0.62 20.28
N ILE A 393 -15.11 -1.03 21.34
CA ILE A 393 -16.18 -0.23 21.96
C ILE A 393 -15.64 1.11 22.47
N LEU A 394 -14.47 1.13 23.10
CA LEU A 394 -13.83 2.36 23.58
C LEU A 394 -13.51 3.31 22.41
N SER A 395 -12.93 2.79 21.32
CA SER A 395 -12.64 3.56 20.10
C SER A 395 -13.92 4.17 19.49
N ILE A 396 -14.96 3.36 19.34
CA ILE A 396 -16.27 3.82 18.84
C ILE A 396 -16.86 4.89 19.75
N SER A 397 -16.78 4.71 21.07
CA SER A 397 -17.34 5.65 22.05
C SER A 397 -16.60 7.00 22.01
N LEU A 398 -15.27 6.98 22.00
CA LEU A 398 -14.44 8.20 21.88
C LEU A 398 -14.73 8.93 20.56
N LEU A 399 -14.86 8.17 19.47
CA LEU A 399 -15.17 8.71 18.16
C LEU A 399 -16.56 9.37 18.14
N LEU A 400 -17.58 8.72 18.71
CA LEU A 400 -18.93 9.28 18.85
C LEU A 400 -18.95 10.57 19.67
N VAL A 401 -18.27 10.61 20.82
CA VAL A 401 -18.15 11.82 21.64
C VAL A 401 -17.52 12.95 20.83
N PHE A 402 -16.44 12.65 20.10
CA PHE A 402 -15.74 13.64 19.29
C PHE A 402 -16.57 14.14 18.09
N ILE A 403 -17.37 13.26 17.47
CA ILE A 403 -18.37 13.63 16.45
C ILE A 403 -19.41 14.59 17.03
N ILE A 404 -19.97 14.27 18.20
CA ILE A 404 -20.98 15.12 18.84
C ILE A 404 -20.40 16.52 19.12
N ILE A 405 -19.21 16.58 19.71
CA ILE A 405 -18.52 17.85 19.98
C ILE A 405 -18.30 18.64 18.68
N SER A 406 -17.77 17.98 17.64
CA SER A 406 -17.50 18.62 16.35
C SER A 406 -18.77 19.11 15.66
N MET A 407 -19.85 18.34 15.71
CA MET A 407 -21.16 18.71 15.15
C MET A 407 -21.81 19.86 15.93
N LEU A 408 -21.66 19.91 17.26
CA LEU A 408 -22.12 21.05 18.05
C LEU A 408 -21.37 22.33 17.68
N ILE A 409 -20.04 22.25 17.52
CA ILE A 409 -19.23 23.37 17.06
C ILE A 409 -19.65 23.81 15.65
N ALA A 410 -19.79 22.87 14.72
CA ALA A 410 -20.25 23.13 13.35
C ALA A 410 -21.64 23.81 13.33
N SER A 411 -22.56 23.35 14.17
CA SER A 411 -23.92 23.92 14.26
C SER A 411 -23.93 25.37 14.76
N ARG A 412 -22.93 25.80 15.54
CA ARG A 412 -22.80 27.19 15.99
C ARG A 412 -22.11 28.06 14.95
N ILE A 413 -21.06 27.56 14.31
CA ILE A 413 -20.26 28.32 13.35
C ILE A 413 -21.01 28.51 12.03
N PHE A 414 -21.74 27.49 11.57
CA PHE A 414 -22.39 27.51 10.25
C PHE A 414 -23.41 28.67 10.07
N PRO A 415 -24.35 28.93 10.99
CA PRO A 415 -25.25 30.09 10.89
C PRO A 415 -24.50 31.42 10.84
N ILE A 416 -23.44 31.58 11.64
CA ILE A 416 -22.64 32.81 11.70
C ILE A 416 -21.87 33.00 10.39
N GLY A 417 -21.20 31.95 9.92
CA GLY A 417 -20.40 31.98 8.70
C GLY A 417 -21.23 32.33 7.47
N ILE A 418 -22.46 31.83 7.36
CA ILE A 418 -23.35 32.17 6.24
C ILE A 418 -23.79 33.63 6.24
N LEU A 419 -23.98 34.25 7.41
CA LEU A 419 -24.43 35.64 7.53
C LEU A 419 -23.30 36.66 7.34
N MET A 420 -22.04 36.23 7.48
CA MET A 420 -20.87 37.11 7.44
C MET A 420 -20.06 36.87 6.15
N SER A 421 -20.52 37.46 5.05
CA SER A 421 -19.84 37.43 3.75
C SER A 421 -18.77 38.52 3.63
N GLY A 422 -17.53 38.16 3.26
CA GLY A 422 -16.52 39.12 2.77
C GLY A 422 -15.43 39.57 3.76
N ARG A 423 -15.24 38.91 4.91
CA ARG A 423 -14.07 39.14 5.79
C ARG A 423 -13.24 37.86 5.94
N LYS A 424 -11.92 37.97 5.74
CA LYS A 424 -10.97 36.87 6.00
C LYS A 424 -10.94 36.55 7.50
N PHE A 425 -11.37 35.36 7.87
CA PHE A 425 -11.37 34.91 9.26
C PHE A 425 -10.07 34.21 9.66
N SER A 426 -9.66 34.37 10.91
CA SER A 426 -8.58 33.63 11.54
C SER A 426 -9.13 32.64 12.57
N PHE A 427 -8.36 31.61 12.94
CA PHE A 427 -8.68 30.68 14.05
C PHE A 427 -9.04 31.39 15.38
N LYS A 428 -8.59 32.64 15.57
CA LYS A 428 -8.94 33.47 16.73
C LYS A 428 -10.42 33.86 16.76
N ASP A 429 -11.04 34.07 15.60
CA ASP A 429 -12.46 34.50 15.50
C ASP A 429 -13.42 33.35 15.81
N ILE A 430 -13.03 32.12 15.44
CA ILE A 430 -13.75 30.88 15.79
C ILE A 430 -13.93 30.76 17.30
N LYS A 431 -12.91 31.12 18.09
CA LYS A 431 -12.98 31.10 19.56
C LYS A 431 -13.97 32.12 20.12
N THR A 432 -14.09 33.28 19.46
CA THR A 432 -15.04 34.34 19.84
C THR A 432 -16.47 33.90 19.55
N TRP A 433 -16.73 33.28 18.40
CA TRP A 433 -18.05 32.74 18.02
C TRP A 433 -18.56 31.63 18.93
N LEU A 434 -17.64 30.88 19.57
CA LEU A 434 -18.01 29.87 20.54
C LEU A 434 -18.51 30.45 21.88
N LYS A 435 -18.20 31.72 22.18
CA LYS A 435 -18.53 32.38 23.46
C LYS A 435 -19.88 33.10 23.48
N GLY A 436 -20.59 33.18 22.35
CA GLY A 436 -21.87 33.88 22.23
C GLY A 436 -21.71 35.26 21.64
#